data_AF-U7HQG8-F1
#
_entry.id   AF-U7HQG8-F1
#
_cell.length_a   1.000
_cell.length_b   1.000
_cell.length_c   1.000
_cell.angle_alpha   90.00
_cell.angle_beta   90.00
_cell.angle_gamma   90.00
#
_symmetry.space_group_name_H-M   'P 1'
#
loop_
_entity.id
_entity.type
_entity.pdbx_description
1 polymer ?
#
loop_
_entity_poly.entity_id
_entity_poly.type
_entity_poly.pdbx_seq_one_letter_code
_entity_poly.pdbx_strand_id
1 'polypeptide(L)' 'MRVLPGSFYRSGKEYLSISEASYRAQAHPFTLYDAIAAEELEVIEVAGCKAISAEDLERWMMEGGE' A
#
# COMPACT_ATOMS: atom_id res chain seq x y z
N MET A 1 10.50 13.41 14.23
CA MET A 1 10.21 12.80 12.91
C MET A 1 9.95 11.32 13.15
N ARG A 2 8.69 10.87 13.09
CA ARG A 2 8.35 9.45 13.26
C ARG A 2 8.64 8.74 11.94
N VAL A 3 9.65 7.88 11.92
CA VAL A 3 9.85 6.92 10.83
C VAL A 3 8.88 5.78 11.11
N LEU A 4 7.77 5.72 10.38
CA LEU A 4 6.90 4.54 10.44
C LEU A 4 7.58 3.43 9.63
N PRO A 5 7.86 2.25 10.24
CA PRO A 5 8.48 1.15 9.53
C PRO A 5 7.56 0.72 8.38
N GLY A 6 8.02 0.91 7.14
CA GLY A 6 7.27 0.51 5.95
C GLY A 6 6.64 1.65 5.15
N SER A 7 6.95 2.92 5.42
CA SER A 7 6.70 4.02 4.46
C SER A 7 8.01 4.42 3.75
N PHE A 8 7.93 4.61 2.44
CA PHE A 8 9.05 4.91 1.55
C PHE A 8 8.70 6.08 0.64
N TYR A 9 9.67 6.93 0.32
CA TYR A 9 9.48 8.04 -0.62
C TYR A 9 10.37 7.83 -1.84
N ARG A 10 9.78 7.83 -3.03
CA ARG A 10 10.49 7.71 -4.31
C ARG A 10 9.91 8.67 -5.33
N SER A 11 10.75 9.52 -5.91
CA SER A 11 10.37 10.49 -6.95
C SER A 11 9.17 11.38 -6.55
N GLY A 12 9.10 11.79 -5.28
CA GLY A 12 8.02 12.65 -4.77
C GLY A 12 6.70 11.92 -4.44
N LYS A 13 6.64 10.60 -4.62
CA LYS A 13 5.48 9.77 -4.26
C LYS A 13 5.76 8.95 -2.99
N GLU A 14 4.74 8.78 -2.15
CA GLU A 14 4.77 7.89 -0.99
C GLU A 14 4.36 6.47 -1.41
N TYR A 15 5.12 5.49 -0.95
CA TYR A 15 4.86 4.08 -1.10
C TYR A 15 4.84 3.41 0.26
N LEU A 16 3.94 2.46 0.44
CA LEU A 16 3.70 1.77 1.70
C LEU A 16 3.97 0.29 1.50
N SER A 17 4.77 -0.31 2.38
CA SER A 17 4.81 -1.76 2.53
C SER A 17 3.40 -2.29 2.75
N ILE A 18 3.15 -3.54 2.36
CA ILE A 18 1.83 -4.17 2.52
C ILE A 18 1.36 -4.13 3.99
N SER A 19 2.27 -4.29 4.95
CA SER A 19 1.95 -4.21 6.38
C SER A 19 1.50 -2.80 6.81
N GLU A 20 2.18 -1.76 6.35
CA GLU A 20 1.81 -0.37 6.63
C GLU A 20 0.50 0.01 5.90
N ALA A 21 0.34 -0.44 4.66
CA ALA A 21 -0.90 -0.28 3.90
C ALA A 21 -2.10 -0.92 4.62
N SER A 22 -1.96 -2.15 5.11
CA SER A 22 -3.01 -2.84 5.88
C SER A 22 -3.37 -2.07 7.15
N TYR A 23 -2.36 -1.57 7.87
CA TYR A 23 -2.57 -0.76 9.05
C TYR A 23 -3.33 0.54 8.73
N ARG A 24 -2.94 1.26 7.67
CA ARG A 24 -3.60 2.52 7.28
C ARG A 24 -5.02 2.31 6.75
N ALA A 25 -5.21 1.28 5.92
CA ALA A 25 -6.51 0.95 5.37
C ALA A 25 -7.48 0.35 6.40
N GLN A 26 -6.98 0.00 7.60
CA GLN A 26 -7.71 -0.79 8.58
C GLN A 26 -8.30 -2.07 7.97
N ALA A 27 -7.65 -2.59 6.93
CA ALA A 27 -8.07 -3.75 6.16
C ALA A 27 -7.21 -4.96 6.54
N HIS A 28 -7.80 -6.15 6.49
CA HIS A 28 -7.04 -7.38 6.73
C HIS A 28 -5.95 -7.52 5.64
N PRO A 29 -4.72 -7.95 5.96
CA PRO A 29 -3.67 -8.11 4.95
C PRO A 29 -4.08 -8.97 3.75
N PHE A 30 -4.92 -9.99 3.97
CA PHE A 30 -5.49 -10.83 2.90
C PHE A 30 -6.30 -10.02 1.88
N THR A 31 -7.11 -9.04 2.31
CA THR A 31 -7.86 -8.17 1.40
C THR A 31 -6.92 -7.40 0.46
N LEU A 32 -5.80 -6.90 0.98
CA LEU A 32 -4.80 -6.24 0.13
C LEU A 32 -4.12 -7.23 -0.82
N TYR A 33 -3.83 -8.46 -0.38
CA TYR A 33 -3.29 -9.48 -1.28
C TYR A 33 -4.28 -9.88 -2.37
N ASP A 34 -5.57 -9.94 -2.07
CA ASP A 34 -6.62 -10.21 -3.05
C ASP A 34 -6.75 -9.08 -4.06
N ALA A 35 -6.75 -7.81 -3.61
CA ALA A 35 -6.73 -6.65 -4.49
C ALA A 35 -5.47 -6.60 -5.37
N ILE A 36 -4.31 -6.97 -4.83
CA ILE A 36 -3.06 -7.12 -5.61
C ILE A 36 -3.21 -8.24 -6.65
N ALA A 37 -3.78 -9.38 -6.26
CA ALA A 37 -3.98 -10.52 -7.15
C ALA A 37 -5.02 -10.23 -8.25
N ALA A 38 -6.00 -9.37 -7.96
CA ALA A 38 -6.99 -8.86 -8.90
C ALA A 38 -6.47 -7.70 -9.77
N GLU A 39 -5.19 -7.32 -9.64
CA GLU A 39 -4.56 -6.22 -10.36
C GLU A 39 -5.18 -4.83 -10.08
N GLU A 40 -5.89 -4.68 -8.96
CA GLU A 40 -6.46 -3.40 -8.49
C GLU A 40 -5.42 -2.51 -7.81
N LEU A 41 -4.41 -3.12 -7.17
CA LEU A 41 -3.30 -2.44 -6.52
C LEU A 41 -1.97 -2.87 -7.15
N GLU A 42 -1.24 -1.90 -7.72
CA GLU A 42 0.09 -2.15 -8.29
C GLU A 42 1.15 -2.26 -7.18
N VAL A 43 1.89 -3.38 -7.18
CA VAL A 43 3.04 -3.59 -6.28
C VAL A 43 4.33 -3.27 -7.00
N ILE A 44 5.14 -2.43 -6.37
CA ILE A 44 6.50 -2.13 -6.81
C ILE A 44 7.52 -2.57 -5.77
N GLU A 45 8.78 -2.67 -6.17
CA GLU A 45 9.90 -2.86 -5.24
C GLU A 45 10.57 -1.51 -4.94
N VAL A 46 10.61 -1.14 -3.66
CA VAL A 46 11.32 0.04 -3.16
C VAL A 46 12.26 -0.38 -2.05
N ALA A 47 13.56 -0.13 -2.22
CA ALA A 47 14.59 -0.49 -1.24
C ALA A 47 14.57 -1.97 -0.81
N GLY A 48 14.23 -2.88 -1.73
CA GLY A 48 14.13 -4.32 -1.45
C GLY A 48 12.85 -4.75 -0.74
N CYS A 49 11.88 -3.84 -0.56
CA CYS A 49 10.57 -4.13 0.00
C CYS A 49 9.48 -4.03 -1.07
N LYS A 50 8.54 -4.99 -1.05
CA LYS A 50 7.28 -4.88 -1.81
C LYS A 50 6.40 -3.81 -1.19
N ALA A 51 6.04 -2.82 -1.98
CA ALA A 51 5.26 -1.66 -1.55
C ALA A 51 4.23 -1.28 -2.62
N ILE A 52 3.14 -0.67 -2.19
CA ILE A 52 2.10 -0.10 -3.05
C ILE A 52 2.08 1.41 -2.89
N SER A 53 1.58 2.12 -3.89
CA SER A 53 1.39 3.57 -3.83
C SER A 53 0.39 3.95 -2.73
N ALA A 54 0.71 4.96 -1.91
CA ALA A 54 -0.24 5.47 -0.93
C ALA A 54 -1.49 6.06 -1.62
N GLU A 55 -1.31 6.72 -2.77
CA GLU A 55 -2.40 7.32 -3.55
C GLU A 55 -3.34 6.26 -4.12
N ASP A 56 -2.81 5.14 -4.63
CA ASP A 56 -3.65 4.06 -5.15
C ASP A 56 -4.38 3.32 -4.04
N LEU A 57 -3.74 3.17 -2.86
CA LEU A 57 -4.41 2.64 -1.67
C LEU A 57 -5.59 3.54 -1.25
N GLU A 58 -5.40 4.87 -1.20
CA GLU A 58 -6.45 5.82 -0.85
C GLU A 58 -7.61 5.78 -1.86
N ARG A 59 -7.30 5.66 -3.16
CA ARG A 59 -8.31 5.51 -4.22
C ARG A 59 -9.11 4.22 -4.05
N TRP A 60 -8.42 3.09 -3.86
CA TRP A 60 -9.06 1.79 -3.63
C TRP A 60 -9.97 1.80 -2.39
N MET A 61 -9.55 2.46 -1.31
CA MET A 61 -10.39 2.65 -0.11
C MET A 61 -11.64 3.49 -0.40
N MET A 62 -11.54 4.51 -1.26
CA MET A 62 -12.67 5.37 -1.62
C MET A 62 -13.66 4.68 -2.57
N GLU A 63 -13.17 3.80 -3.44
CA GLU A 63 -13.98 3.04 -4.41
C GLU A 63 -14.73 1.86 -3.76
N GLY A 64 -14.51 1.61 -2.47
CA GLY A 64 -15.21 0.59 -1.70
C GLY A 64 -14.55 -0.77 -1.84
N GLY A 65 -13.27 -0.88 -1.48
CA GLY A 65 -12.59 -2.17 -1.35
C GLY A 65 -13.33 -3.11 -0.39
N GLU A 66 -14.16 -4.00 -0.97
CA GLU A 66 -14.99 -5.00 -0.29
C GLU A 66 -14.22 -6.31 -0.03
#